data_AF-A0A938TFA1-F1
#
_entry.id   AF-A0A938TFA1-F1
#
_cell.length_a   1.000
_cell.length_b   1.000
_cell.length_c   1.000
_cell.angle_alpha   90.00
_cell.angle_beta   90.00
_cell.angle_gamma   90.00
#
_symmetry.space_group_name_H-M   'P 1'
#
loop_
_entity.id
_entity.type
_entity.pdbx_description
1 polymer ?
#
loop_
_entity_poly.entity_id
_entity_poly.type
_entity_poly.pdbx_seq_one_letter_code
_entity_poly.pdbx_strand_id
1 'polypeptide(L)'
;GGEGAELEKELIRIAKENQIRLIGPNCMGVINTEALIRLNATFAAELPKYSQIALLSQSGALAAAVLNTISQTGFSFGQFISVGNKADVNENDLLEYWAINPNVDVIAMYLESFENGKKFFETTKNISSKKPVIVLKAARSEAGTKAAISHTGALASSDKIVEVVLNECGAIRVETVEEMFETASTFQKIPIPRGNRVAVLTNAGGPAILLVDQLEKNNLRLSSLSDKTIKRLKEILLAESSFGNPIDMLPGATAEIYKTASEILLEDENVDSLFVIFVKPVMIDSFDVLSSIAVVQKKSVKPVLISAFPLPKFWDKWKEIGNEDAVIYKSLELPPKILRHLCGRKPRIEKLTKSVKYEQKLSLNEKSYLQKKLTAKGIIPQKDVQAICKKLKLPIAQSLLVKNFQEAKKKISSLKFPVVLKVESLDVIHKSDIGGVIINIKNLKELRSAFNQIIQNLNKNKISEKNVHYIIQEFVEGGTEVIIGGFRDPSFGPVIMFGAGGKLVELIKDDNFTLAPVTKSKAIDLIRQSKIYPLLKGYRGETKVDINNIAETMVICSNLINDFPQIKEFDINPLIVKAGKGKSKIVDMRIIAEQ
;
A
#
# COMPACT_ATOMS: atom_id res chain seq x y z
N GLY A 1 -23.57 -4.36 -17.55
CA GLY A 1 -23.68 -5.84 -17.63
C GLY A 1 -24.75 -6.23 -18.64
N GLY A 2 -24.93 -7.53 -18.90
CA GLY A 2 -25.91 -8.03 -19.89
C GLY A 2 -25.64 -7.49 -21.30
N GLU A 3 -26.68 -7.04 -21.98
CA GLU A 3 -26.61 -6.45 -23.33
C GLU A 3 -25.58 -5.31 -23.43
N GLY A 4 -25.46 -4.46 -22.40
CA GLY A 4 -24.50 -3.36 -22.42
C GLY A 4 -23.03 -3.82 -22.50
N ALA A 5 -22.70 -4.98 -21.95
CA ALA A 5 -21.34 -5.53 -22.06
C ALA A 5 -21.06 -6.08 -23.46
N GLU A 6 -22.06 -6.65 -24.14
CA GLU A 6 -21.93 -7.10 -25.52
C GLU A 6 -21.83 -5.91 -26.49
N LEU A 7 -22.59 -4.85 -26.27
CA LEU A 7 -22.47 -3.60 -27.03
C LEU A 7 -21.09 -2.95 -26.85
N GLU A 8 -20.54 -2.96 -25.65
CA GLU A 8 -19.19 -2.46 -25.39
C GLU A 8 -18.12 -3.28 -26.15
N LYS A 9 -18.22 -4.61 -26.12
CA LYS A 9 -17.32 -5.48 -26.90
C LYS A 9 -17.40 -5.20 -28.40
N GLU A 10 -18.60 -5.02 -28.94
CA GLU A 10 -18.82 -4.72 -30.35
C GLU A 10 -18.24 -3.34 -30.72
N LEU A 11 -18.44 -2.34 -29.87
CA LEU A 11 -17.84 -1.01 -30.05
C LEU A 11 -16.31 -1.09 -30.11
N ILE A 12 -15.69 -1.86 -29.21
CA ILE A 12 -14.23 -2.07 -29.20
C ILE A 12 -13.77 -2.85 -30.44
N ARG A 13 -14.52 -3.84 -30.91
CA ARG A 13 -14.21 -4.58 -32.15
C ARG A 13 -14.16 -3.63 -33.35
N ILE A 14 -15.20 -2.81 -33.53
CA ILE A 14 -15.29 -1.83 -34.62
C ILE A 14 -14.13 -0.82 -34.54
N ALA A 15 -13.83 -0.30 -33.34
CA ALA A 15 -12.73 0.64 -33.15
C ALA A 15 -11.38 0.02 -33.56
N LYS A 16 -11.10 -1.22 -33.12
CA LYS A 16 -9.86 -1.94 -33.45
C LYS A 16 -9.72 -2.23 -34.93
N GLU A 17 -10.79 -2.69 -35.60
CA GLU A 17 -10.78 -2.97 -37.05
C GLU A 17 -10.46 -1.73 -37.89
N ASN A 18 -10.77 -0.54 -37.37
CA ASN A 18 -10.53 0.74 -38.02
C ASN A 18 -9.31 1.50 -37.46
N GLN A 19 -8.49 0.89 -36.60
CA GLN A 19 -7.32 1.51 -35.97
C GLN A 19 -7.64 2.79 -35.17
N ILE A 20 -8.82 2.84 -34.56
CA ILE A 20 -9.28 3.94 -33.71
C ILE A 20 -9.06 3.55 -32.25
N ARG A 21 -8.57 4.50 -31.43
CA ARG A 21 -8.53 4.37 -29.97
C ARG A 21 -9.75 5.05 -29.35
N LEU A 22 -10.31 4.44 -28.30
CA LEU A 22 -11.52 4.92 -27.62
C LEU A 22 -11.23 5.28 -26.16
N ILE A 23 -11.65 6.49 -25.76
CA ILE A 23 -11.77 6.88 -24.35
C ILE A 23 -13.21 6.63 -23.90
N GLY A 24 -13.41 5.92 -22.80
CA GLY A 24 -14.72 5.49 -22.32
C GLY A 24 -15.03 4.01 -22.63
N PRO A 25 -16.29 3.65 -22.92
CA PRO A 25 -17.50 4.49 -22.96
C PRO A 25 -17.92 5.01 -21.55
N ASN A 26 -19.07 5.69 -21.47
CA ASN A 26 -19.64 6.22 -20.23
C ASN A 26 -18.66 7.13 -19.47
N CYS A 27 -18.13 8.14 -20.16
CA CYS A 27 -17.15 9.07 -19.62
C CYS A 27 -17.61 10.53 -19.78
N MET A 28 -17.02 11.42 -18.98
CA MET A 28 -17.26 12.86 -19.08
C MET A 28 -16.55 13.52 -20.28
N GLY A 29 -15.59 12.81 -20.90
CA GLY A 29 -14.76 13.30 -22.00
C GLY A 29 -13.39 13.80 -21.57
N VAL A 30 -12.81 14.73 -22.33
CA VAL A 30 -11.43 15.20 -22.17
C VAL A 30 -11.30 16.73 -22.22
N ILE A 31 -10.35 17.27 -21.45
CA ILE A 31 -9.95 18.69 -21.48
C ILE A 31 -8.44 18.78 -21.67
N ASN A 32 -8.00 19.71 -22.53
CA ASN A 32 -6.63 20.19 -22.63
C ASN A 32 -6.63 21.72 -22.59
N THR A 33 -5.90 22.31 -21.65
CA THR A 33 -5.78 23.77 -21.48
C THR A 33 -4.46 24.34 -21.99
N GLU A 34 -3.59 23.50 -22.56
CA GLU A 34 -2.32 23.94 -23.15
C GLU A 34 -2.56 24.94 -24.28
N ALA A 35 -1.71 25.98 -24.35
CA ALA A 35 -1.91 27.10 -25.28
C ALA A 35 -1.95 26.69 -26.76
N LEU A 36 -1.16 25.68 -27.15
CA LEU A 36 -1.09 25.20 -28.53
C LEU A 36 -2.31 24.36 -28.94
N ILE A 37 -2.95 23.66 -27.99
CA ILE A 37 -4.07 22.76 -28.24
C ILE A 37 -5.08 22.92 -27.10
N ARG A 38 -5.95 23.92 -27.22
CA ARG A 38 -7.05 24.14 -26.29
C ARG A 38 -8.28 23.35 -26.74
N LEU A 39 -8.71 22.41 -25.92
CA LEU A 39 -9.87 21.56 -26.18
C LEU A 39 -10.67 21.39 -24.90
N ASN A 40 -11.98 21.60 -24.98
CA ASN A 40 -12.93 21.09 -24.01
C ASN A 40 -13.96 20.23 -24.75
N ALA A 41 -13.76 18.91 -24.69
CA ALA A 41 -14.69 17.92 -25.21
C ALA A 41 -15.42 17.24 -24.03
N THR A 42 -15.98 18.06 -23.14
CA THR A 42 -16.79 17.61 -21.98
C THR A 42 -18.08 18.42 -21.89
N PHE A 43 -18.95 18.02 -20.97
CA PHE A 43 -20.17 18.76 -20.62
C PHE A 43 -19.98 19.71 -19.41
N ALA A 44 -18.73 20.06 -19.06
CA ALA A 44 -18.44 20.93 -17.91
C ALA A 44 -18.89 22.38 -18.17
N ALA A 45 -19.49 23.00 -17.15
CA ALA A 45 -19.91 24.40 -17.19
C ALA A 45 -18.74 25.39 -17.05
N GLU A 46 -17.70 25.01 -16.30
CA GLU A 46 -16.53 25.85 -16.04
C GLU A 46 -15.26 25.21 -16.59
N LEU A 47 -14.30 26.05 -16.98
CA LEU A 47 -13.00 25.62 -17.49
C LEU A 47 -11.92 25.76 -16.41
N PRO A 48 -11.08 24.74 -16.21
CA PRO A 48 -9.90 24.85 -15.35
C PRO A 48 -8.91 25.89 -15.88
N LYS A 49 -8.19 26.54 -14.96
CA LYS A 49 -6.95 27.26 -15.30
C LYS A 49 -5.87 26.25 -15.68
N TYR A 50 -4.98 26.66 -16.58
CA TYR A 50 -3.81 25.86 -16.96
C TYR A 50 -2.89 25.61 -15.77
N SER A 51 -2.40 24.39 -15.66
CA SER A 51 -1.29 24.00 -14.80
C SER A 51 -0.59 22.77 -15.40
N GLN A 52 0.52 22.33 -14.82
CA GLN A 52 1.22 21.10 -15.25
C GLN A 52 0.72 19.87 -14.49
N ILE A 53 -0.50 19.94 -13.95
CA ILE A 53 -1.18 18.81 -13.32
C ILE A 53 -2.01 18.09 -14.38
N ALA A 54 -1.79 16.79 -14.50
CA ALA A 54 -2.65 15.89 -15.26
C ALA A 54 -3.62 15.18 -14.33
N LEU A 55 -4.90 15.13 -14.70
CA LEU A 55 -5.96 14.52 -13.91
C LEU A 55 -6.67 13.40 -14.66
N LEU A 56 -6.70 12.21 -14.06
CA LEU A 56 -7.54 11.09 -14.49
C LEU A 56 -8.73 10.93 -13.53
N SER A 57 -9.95 10.77 -14.05
CA SER A 57 -11.09 10.31 -13.25
C SER A 57 -11.78 9.12 -13.89
N GLN A 58 -11.88 8.01 -13.14
CA GLN A 58 -12.72 6.88 -13.53
C GLN A 58 -14.23 7.19 -13.35
N SER A 59 -14.60 8.04 -12.38
CA SER A 59 -16.00 8.44 -12.17
C SER A 59 -16.35 9.71 -12.94
N GLY A 60 -17.36 9.62 -13.82
CA GLY A 60 -17.91 10.78 -14.54
C GLY A 60 -18.66 11.75 -13.63
N ALA A 61 -19.45 11.24 -12.68
CA ALA A 61 -20.20 12.07 -11.73
C ALA A 61 -19.27 12.85 -10.79
N LEU A 62 -18.22 12.19 -10.27
CA LEU A 62 -17.23 12.87 -9.45
C LEU A 62 -16.46 13.91 -10.26
N ALA A 63 -16.09 13.59 -11.50
CA ALA A 63 -15.48 14.54 -12.40
C ALA A 63 -16.36 15.77 -12.63
N ALA A 64 -17.67 15.58 -12.89
CA ALA A 64 -18.61 16.67 -13.06
C ALA A 64 -18.72 17.54 -11.79
N ALA A 65 -18.79 16.92 -10.61
CA ALA A 65 -18.83 17.66 -9.34
C ALA A 65 -17.58 18.51 -9.12
N VAL A 66 -16.40 17.96 -9.42
CA VAL A 66 -15.13 18.71 -9.37
C VAL A 66 -15.15 19.85 -10.39
N LEU A 67 -15.43 19.55 -11.66
CA LEU A 67 -15.41 20.52 -12.76
C LEU A 67 -16.38 21.68 -12.53
N ASN A 68 -17.58 21.40 -12.01
CA ASN A 68 -18.60 22.41 -11.74
C ASN A 68 -18.32 23.26 -10.49
N THR A 69 -17.28 22.94 -9.72
CA THR A 69 -16.88 23.70 -8.50
C THR A 69 -15.48 24.27 -8.60
N ILE A 70 -14.88 24.32 -9.80
CA ILE A 70 -13.51 24.80 -10.01
C ILE A 70 -13.36 26.27 -9.61
N SER A 71 -14.31 27.14 -9.97
CA SER A 71 -14.30 28.56 -9.58
C SER A 71 -14.32 28.75 -8.06
N GLN A 72 -14.93 27.82 -7.33
CA GLN A 72 -15.04 27.86 -5.87
C GLN A 72 -13.79 27.31 -5.18
N THR A 73 -13.31 26.16 -5.66
CA THR A 73 -12.19 25.40 -5.09
C THR A 73 -10.82 25.95 -5.49
N GLY A 74 -10.71 26.57 -6.67
CA GLY A 74 -9.44 27.05 -7.22
C GLY A 74 -8.56 25.93 -7.80
N PHE A 75 -9.10 24.72 -8.00
CA PHE A 75 -8.35 23.61 -8.58
C PHE A 75 -7.94 23.93 -10.03
N SER A 76 -6.74 23.51 -10.42
CA SER A 76 -6.18 23.77 -11.75
C SER A 76 -5.49 22.53 -12.31
N PHE A 77 -5.65 22.30 -13.61
CA PHE A 77 -5.03 21.19 -14.34
C PHE A 77 -4.86 21.52 -15.83
N GLY A 78 -3.76 21.04 -16.38
CA GLY A 78 -3.42 21.16 -17.80
C GLY A 78 -4.24 20.21 -18.66
N GLN A 79 -4.40 18.99 -18.17
CA GLN A 79 -5.09 17.93 -18.88
C GLN A 79 -6.02 17.18 -17.94
N PHE A 80 -7.22 16.87 -18.43
CA PHE A 80 -8.19 16.04 -17.73
C PHE A 80 -8.76 14.99 -18.67
N ILE A 81 -8.76 13.74 -18.22
CA ILE A 81 -9.35 12.63 -18.96
C ILE A 81 -10.27 11.84 -18.03
N SER A 82 -11.54 11.81 -18.39
CA SER A 82 -12.49 10.86 -17.82
C SER A 82 -12.45 9.56 -18.61
N VAL A 83 -12.13 8.44 -17.97
CA VAL A 83 -11.98 7.15 -18.65
C VAL A 83 -13.21 6.26 -18.57
N GLY A 84 -14.17 6.57 -17.70
CA GLY A 84 -15.43 5.84 -17.57
C GLY A 84 -15.20 4.34 -17.38
N ASN A 85 -15.77 3.53 -18.28
CA ASN A 85 -15.66 2.08 -18.26
C ASN A 85 -14.25 1.55 -18.59
N LYS A 86 -13.38 2.37 -19.21
CA LYS A 86 -11.99 2.00 -19.59
C LYS A 86 -11.90 0.84 -20.59
N ALA A 87 -12.84 0.74 -21.54
CA ALA A 87 -12.93 -0.40 -22.45
C ALA A 87 -11.76 -0.51 -23.46
N ASP A 88 -11.05 0.59 -23.71
CA ASP A 88 -9.80 0.60 -24.48
C ASP A 88 -8.72 1.44 -23.80
N VAL A 89 -8.78 2.78 -23.91
CA VAL A 89 -7.84 3.66 -23.22
C VAL A 89 -8.13 3.62 -21.72
N ASN A 90 -7.12 3.24 -20.95
CA ASN A 90 -7.20 3.10 -19.50
C ASN A 90 -6.07 3.87 -18.81
N GLU A 91 -5.95 3.71 -17.48
CA GLU A 91 -4.97 4.39 -16.67
C GLU A 91 -3.51 4.12 -17.10
N ASN A 92 -3.22 2.94 -17.66
CA ASN A 92 -1.86 2.58 -18.05
C ASN A 92 -1.42 3.32 -19.32
N ASP A 93 -2.30 3.45 -20.30
CA ASP A 93 -2.03 4.23 -21.53
C ASP A 93 -1.77 5.70 -21.18
N LEU A 94 -2.57 6.26 -20.27
CA LEU A 94 -2.46 7.65 -19.84
C LEU A 94 -1.19 7.89 -19.02
N LEU A 95 -0.82 6.96 -18.14
CA LEU A 95 0.47 7.01 -17.44
C LEU A 95 1.64 6.98 -18.42
N GLU A 96 1.63 6.11 -19.44
CA GLU A 96 2.67 6.05 -20.46
C GLU A 96 2.76 7.35 -21.26
N TYR A 97 1.63 7.92 -21.65
CA TYR A 97 1.55 9.21 -22.33
C TYR A 97 2.11 10.36 -21.47
N TRP A 98 1.69 10.45 -20.20
CA TRP A 98 2.15 11.51 -19.29
C TRP A 98 3.58 11.33 -18.80
N ALA A 99 4.12 10.10 -18.83
CA ALA A 99 5.51 9.84 -18.46
C ALA A 99 6.50 10.68 -19.28
N ILE A 100 6.21 10.84 -20.58
CA ILE A 100 7.09 11.53 -21.54
C ILE A 100 6.66 12.97 -21.85
N ASN A 101 5.46 13.38 -21.44
CA ASN A 101 4.95 14.72 -21.73
C ASN A 101 5.66 15.79 -20.87
N PRO A 102 6.35 16.78 -21.47
CA PRO A 102 7.05 17.83 -20.70
C PRO A 102 6.12 18.86 -20.05
N ASN A 103 4.85 18.93 -20.46
CA ASN A 103 3.84 19.84 -19.91
C ASN A 103 3.11 19.24 -18.70
N VAL A 104 3.52 18.06 -18.23
CA VAL A 104 2.94 17.38 -17.06
C VAL A 104 4.04 17.12 -16.04
N ASP A 105 3.97 17.76 -14.89
CA ASP A 105 4.90 17.56 -13.77
C ASP A 105 4.30 16.73 -12.64
N VAL A 106 2.97 16.75 -12.50
CA VAL A 106 2.25 16.04 -11.44
C VAL A 106 1.08 15.28 -12.05
N ILE A 107 0.89 14.03 -11.64
CA ILE A 107 -0.22 13.19 -12.09
C ILE A 107 -1.14 12.90 -10.89
N ALA A 108 -2.43 13.19 -11.02
CA ALA A 108 -3.46 12.90 -10.04
C ALA A 108 -4.52 11.96 -10.64
N MET A 109 -4.94 10.95 -9.90
CA MET A 109 -5.82 9.90 -10.41
C MET A 109 -6.87 9.50 -9.39
N TYR A 110 -8.13 9.57 -9.78
CA TYR A 110 -9.22 8.88 -9.08
C TYR A 110 -9.48 7.53 -9.75
N LEU A 111 -9.28 6.45 -8.99
CA LEU A 111 -9.40 5.07 -9.48
C LEU A 111 -10.37 4.27 -8.62
N GLU A 112 -11.26 3.52 -9.28
CA GLU A 112 -12.16 2.54 -8.66
C GLU A 112 -11.59 1.13 -8.79
N SER A 113 -10.98 0.83 -9.94
CA SER A 113 -10.37 -0.47 -10.29
C SER A 113 -9.10 -0.28 -11.11
N PHE A 114 -8.34 -1.36 -11.27
CA PHE A 114 -7.13 -1.41 -12.11
C PHE A 114 -7.37 -2.43 -13.24
N GLU A 115 -7.12 -2.03 -14.49
CA GLU A 115 -7.31 -2.90 -15.66
C GLU A 115 -6.18 -3.93 -15.75
N ASN A 116 -4.94 -3.45 -15.62
CA ASN A 116 -3.76 -4.30 -15.53
C ASN A 116 -2.87 -3.78 -14.40
N GLY A 117 -3.10 -4.30 -13.19
CA GLY A 117 -2.41 -3.83 -11.99
C GLY A 117 -0.89 -4.08 -12.03
N LYS A 118 -0.43 -5.12 -12.73
CA LYS A 118 1.01 -5.35 -12.95
C LYS A 118 1.64 -4.26 -13.82
N LYS A 119 1.00 -3.94 -14.96
CA LYS A 119 1.44 -2.84 -15.83
C LYS A 119 1.38 -1.51 -15.07
N PHE A 120 0.32 -1.27 -14.31
CA PHE A 120 0.18 -0.08 -13.46
C PHE A 120 1.33 0.04 -12.49
N PHE A 121 1.68 -1.04 -11.79
CA PHE A 121 2.80 -1.07 -10.84
C PHE A 121 4.12 -0.71 -11.53
N GLU A 122 4.46 -1.38 -12.63
CA GLU A 122 5.73 -1.18 -13.36
C GLU A 122 5.84 0.24 -13.93
N THR A 123 4.79 0.71 -14.61
CA THR A 123 4.75 2.04 -15.22
C THR A 123 4.79 3.13 -14.15
N THR A 124 3.96 3.02 -13.11
CA THR A 124 3.93 4.00 -12.00
C THR A 124 5.24 4.04 -11.25
N LYS A 125 5.91 2.90 -11.07
CA LYS A 125 7.24 2.82 -10.43
C LYS A 125 8.28 3.62 -11.21
N ASN A 126 8.28 3.50 -12.54
CA ASN A 126 9.19 4.23 -13.40
C ASN A 126 8.91 5.73 -13.37
N ILE A 127 7.63 6.13 -13.45
CA ILE A 127 7.20 7.53 -13.43
C ILE A 127 7.50 8.18 -12.09
N SER A 128 7.18 7.49 -10.98
CA SER A 128 7.32 8.01 -9.61
C SER A 128 8.77 8.32 -9.25
N SER A 129 9.77 7.83 -9.98
CA SER A 129 11.15 8.28 -9.81
C SER A 129 11.38 9.72 -10.25
N LYS A 130 10.56 10.24 -11.17
CA LYS A 130 10.68 11.56 -11.80
C LYS A 130 9.53 12.50 -11.40
N LYS A 131 8.29 12.06 -11.60
CA LYS A 131 7.06 12.84 -11.39
C LYS A 131 6.24 12.26 -10.25
N PRO A 132 5.72 13.06 -9.30
CA PRO A 132 4.76 12.57 -8.31
C PRO A 132 3.48 12.03 -8.98
N VAL A 133 3.08 10.83 -8.58
CA VAL A 133 1.80 10.20 -8.95
C VAL A 133 0.94 10.12 -7.70
N ILE A 134 -0.22 10.77 -7.70
CA ILE A 134 -1.13 10.90 -6.57
C ILE A 134 -2.40 10.10 -6.89
N VAL A 135 -2.80 9.19 -6.01
CA VAL A 135 -3.91 8.27 -6.25
C VAL A 135 -4.93 8.35 -5.13
N LEU A 136 -6.16 8.73 -5.49
CA LEU A 136 -7.35 8.57 -4.67
C LEU A 136 -8.06 7.28 -5.07
N LYS A 137 -7.91 6.24 -4.25
CA LYS A 137 -8.56 4.94 -4.46
C LYS A 137 -9.94 4.93 -3.79
N ALA A 138 -11.00 4.71 -4.57
CA ALA A 138 -12.35 4.48 -4.07
C ALA A 138 -12.53 3.05 -3.53
N ALA A 139 -13.68 2.76 -2.92
CA ALA A 139 -14.05 1.40 -2.48
C ALA A 139 -13.02 0.72 -1.55
N ARG A 140 -12.71 1.39 -0.44
CA ARG A 140 -11.66 0.98 0.52
C ARG A 140 -12.15 -0.02 1.59
N SER A 141 -13.45 -0.04 1.87
CA SER A 141 -14.07 -0.93 2.85
C SER A 141 -14.77 -2.09 2.17
N GLU A 142 -15.03 -3.19 2.87
CA GLU A 142 -15.82 -4.30 2.31
C GLU A 142 -17.17 -3.84 1.75
N ALA A 143 -17.85 -2.93 2.46
CA ALA A 143 -19.12 -2.34 2.00
C ALA A 143 -18.93 -1.48 0.74
N GLY A 144 -17.88 -0.65 0.70
CA GLY A 144 -17.56 0.16 -0.48
C GLY A 144 -17.15 -0.69 -1.68
N THR A 145 -16.43 -1.78 -1.45
CA THR A 145 -16.07 -2.78 -2.46
C THR A 145 -17.30 -3.45 -3.04
N LYS A 146 -18.24 -3.91 -2.20
CA LYS A 146 -19.51 -4.48 -2.66
C LYS A 146 -20.30 -3.48 -3.52
N ALA A 147 -20.40 -2.22 -3.07
CA ALA A 147 -21.07 -1.16 -3.83
C ALA A 147 -20.39 -0.89 -5.18
N ALA A 148 -19.06 -0.85 -5.23
CA ALA A 148 -18.31 -0.63 -6.47
C ALA A 148 -18.38 -1.82 -7.44
N ILE A 149 -18.41 -3.07 -6.95
CA ILE A 149 -18.62 -4.26 -7.78
C ILE A 149 -20.01 -4.20 -8.43
N SER A 150 -21.05 -3.84 -7.68
CA SER A 150 -22.39 -3.66 -8.24
C SER A 150 -22.47 -2.52 -9.26
N HIS A 151 -21.62 -1.51 -9.13
CA HIS A 151 -21.57 -0.34 -10.02
C HIS A 151 -20.75 -0.58 -11.30
N THR A 152 -19.60 -1.27 -11.21
CA THR A 152 -18.63 -1.41 -12.33
C THR A 152 -18.53 -2.82 -12.90
N GLY A 153 -18.96 -3.84 -12.15
CA GLY A 153 -18.82 -5.25 -12.53
C GLY A 153 -17.39 -5.81 -12.48
N ALA A 154 -16.39 -5.00 -12.14
CA ALA A 154 -14.99 -5.43 -12.04
C ALA A 154 -14.69 -6.16 -10.73
N LEU A 155 -13.83 -7.18 -10.78
CA LEU A 155 -13.31 -7.84 -9.57
C LEU A 155 -12.49 -6.84 -8.75
N ALA A 156 -12.76 -6.78 -7.45
CA ALA A 156 -12.07 -5.83 -6.57
C ALA A 156 -10.89 -6.48 -5.85
N SER A 157 -9.71 -5.87 -5.96
CA SER A 157 -8.56 -6.19 -5.13
C SER A 157 -8.77 -5.70 -3.69
N SER A 158 -8.19 -6.43 -2.73
CA SER A 158 -8.20 -6.01 -1.33
C SER A 158 -7.50 -4.67 -1.14
N ASP A 159 -8.09 -3.77 -0.34
CA ASP A 159 -7.52 -2.43 -0.12
C ASP A 159 -6.13 -2.49 0.52
N LYS A 160 -5.87 -3.51 1.35
CA LYS A 160 -4.55 -3.79 1.92
C LYS A 160 -3.50 -4.06 0.84
N ILE A 161 -3.88 -4.76 -0.24
CA ILE A 161 -2.98 -5.03 -1.37
C ILE A 161 -2.73 -3.76 -2.15
N VAL A 162 -3.78 -2.97 -2.43
CA VAL A 162 -3.65 -1.68 -3.13
C VAL A 162 -2.73 -0.72 -2.36
N GLU A 163 -2.83 -0.66 -1.04
CA GLU A 163 -1.94 0.15 -0.20
C GLU A 163 -0.47 -0.26 -0.37
N VAL A 164 -0.19 -1.56 -0.31
CA VAL A 164 1.14 -2.12 -0.53
C VAL A 164 1.67 -1.77 -1.92
N VAL A 165 0.86 -1.97 -2.96
CA VAL A 165 1.21 -1.67 -4.36
C VAL A 165 1.58 -0.21 -4.51
N LEU A 166 0.71 0.72 -4.08
CA LEU A 166 0.91 2.16 -4.22
C LEU A 166 2.18 2.61 -3.50
N ASN A 167 2.43 2.09 -2.29
CA ASN A 167 3.64 2.38 -1.54
C ASN A 167 4.91 1.83 -2.22
N GLU A 168 4.85 0.64 -2.82
CA GLU A 168 5.98 -0.01 -3.47
C GLU A 168 6.31 0.58 -4.85
N CYS A 169 5.31 1.05 -5.61
CA CYS A 169 5.54 1.80 -6.84
C CYS A 169 5.82 3.29 -6.61
N GLY A 170 5.75 3.74 -5.34
CA GLY A 170 6.07 5.12 -4.95
C GLY A 170 4.98 6.14 -5.24
N ALA A 171 3.78 5.69 -5.59
CA ALA A 171 2.60 6.53 -5.66
C ALA A 171 2.21 7.07 -4.27
N ILE A 172 1.64 8.27 -4.25
CA ILE A 172 1.17 8.95 -3.06
C ILE A 172 -0.32 8.67 -2.94
N ARG A 173 -0.67 7.83 -1.98
CA ARG A 173 -2.07 7.54 -1.68
C ARG A 173 -2.67 8.67 -0.85
N VAL A 174 -3.82 9.17 -1.28
CA VAL A 174 -4.62 10.21 -0.62
C VAL A 174 -6.02 9.68 -0.31
N GLU A 175 -6.75 10.37 0.57
CA GLU A 175 -8.00 9.86 1.13
C GLU A 175 -9.24 10.65 0.73
N THR A 176 -9.07 11.91 0.35
CA THR A 176 -10.16 12.78 -0.09
C THR A 176 -9.82 13.48 -1.40
N VAL A 177 -10.84 13.98 -2.08
CA VAL A 177 -10.68 14.80 -3.29
C VAL A 177 -9.88 16.06 -2.98
N GLU A 178 -10.19 16.71 -1.86
CA GLU A 178 -9.45 17.88 -1.38
C GLU A 178 -7.97 17.55 -1.17
N GLU A 179 -7.65 16.46 -0.47
CA GLU A 179 -6.25 16.04 -0.29
C GLU A 179 -5.55 15.77 -1.62
N MET A 180 -6.24 15.17 -2.60
CA MET A 180 -5.66 14.91 -3.92
C MET A 180 -5.22 16.20 -4.63
N PHE A 181 -6.12 17.20 -4.70
CA PHE A 181 -5.84 18.45 -5.39
C PHE A 181 -4.87 19.35 -4.65
N GLU A 182 -4.99 19.44 -3.32
CA GLU A 182 -4.08 20.20 -2.49
C GLU A 182 -2.68 19.59 -2.54
N THR A 183 -2.57 18.26 -2.48
CA THR A 183 -1.28 17.56 -2.65
C THR A 183 -0.71 17.85 -4.04
N ALA A 184 -1.51 17.75 -5.11
CA ALA A 184 -1.04 17.99 -6.47
C ALA A 184 -0.52 19.41 -6.67
N SER A 185 -1.29 20.41 -6.23
CA SER A 185 -0.93 21.83 -6.30
C SER A 185 0.33 22.13 -5.49
N THR A 186 0.46 21.50 -4.32
CA THR A 186 1.64 21.67 -3.46
C THR A 186 2.89 21.08 -4.10
N PHE A 187 2.81 19.87 -4.67
CA PHE A 187 3.95 19.27 -5.39
C PHE A 187 4.39 20.07 -6.60
N GLN A 188 3.47 20.79 -7.24
CA GLN A 188 3.77 21.63 -8.38
C GLN A 188 4.46 22.94 -7.97
N LYS A 189 4.05 23.56 -6.86
CA LYS A 189 4.43 24.93 -6.49
C LYS A 189 5.45 25.04 -5.36
N ILE A 190 5.55 24.03 -4.50
CA ILE A 190 6.37 24.07 -3.27
C ILE A 190 7.58 23.13 -3.41
N PRO A 191 8.80 23.56 -3.03
CA PRO A 191 10.00 22.73 -3.12
C PRO A 191 9.92 21.49 -2.22
N ILE A 192 10.79 20.50 -2.45
CA ILE A 192 10.88 19.29 -1.61
C ILE A 192 11.80 19.56 -0.41
N PRO A 193 11.35 19.33 0.85
CA PRO A 193 12.18 19.56 2.03
C PRO A 193 13.40 18.64 2.09
N ARG A 194 14.39 19.04 2.90
CA ARG A 194 15.57 18.21 3.20
C ARG A 194 15.30 17.18 4.30
N GLY A 195 14.35 17.44 5.18
CA GLY A 195 14.01 16.62 6.32
C GLY A 195 12.61 16.93 6.86
N ASN A 196 12.34 16.55 8.10
CA ASN A 196 11.03 16.66 8.72
C ASN A 196 10.97 17.65 9.89
N ARG A 197 11.95 18.57 10.00
CA ARG A 197 12.02 19.60 11.04
C ARG A 197 11.27 20.87 10.61
N VAL A 198 10.26 21.25 11.37
CA VAL A 198 9.33 22.33 11.03
C VAL A 198 9.47 23.49 12.02
N ALA A 199 9.65 24.71 11.53
CA ALA A 199 9.42 25.92 12.31
C ALA A 199 7.96 26.34 12.18
N VAL A 200 7.31 26.69 13.28
CA VAL A 200 5.92 27.18 13.27
C VAL A 200 5.90 28.64 13.66
N LEU A 201 5.34 29.50 12.81
CA LEU A 201 5.14 30.93 13.04
C LEU A 201 3.65 31.22 13.12
N THR A 202 3.20 31.87 14.19
CA THR A 202 1.76 32.15 14.40
C THR A 202 1.54 33.53 15.04
N ASN A 203 0.33 34.08 14.88
CA ASN A 203 -0.19 35.18 15.69
C ASN A 203 -1.26 34.73 16.71
N ALA A 204 -1.49 33.43 16.81
CA ALA A 204 -2.51 32.83 17.67
C ALA A 204 -2.05 31.48 18.22
N GLY A 205 -1.92 31.38 19.55
CA GLY A 205 -1.43 30.17 20.23
C GLY A 205 -2.33 28.94 20.11
N GLY A 206 -3.65 29.08 20.21
CA GLY A 206 -4.60 27.96 20.14
C GLY A 206 -4.48 27.11 18.86
N PRO A 207 -4.59 27.72 17.66
CA PRO A 207 -4.30 27.05 16.39
C PRO A 207 -2.90 26.43 16.31
N ALA A 208 -1.90 27.04 16.94
CA ALA A 208 -0.54 26.49 16.96
C ALA A 208 -0.49 25.15 17.70
N ILE A 209 -1.19 25.02 18.82
CA ILE A 209 -1.26 23.76 19.59
C ILE A 209 -1.87 22.65 18.73
N LEU A 210 -3.01 22.91 18.07
CA LEU A 210 -3.64 21.94 17.17
C LEU A 210 -2.72 21.54 16.02
N LEU A 211 -1.98 22.50 15.46
CA LEU A 211 -1.02 22.21 14.41
C LEU A 211 0.11 21.31 14.91
N VAL A 212 0.66 21.56 16.10
CA VAL A 212 1.73 20.74 16.70
C VAL A 212 1.30 19.28 16.83
N ASP A 213 0.08 19.03 17.33
CA ASP A 213 -0.48 17.67 17.43
C ASP A 213 -0.55 16.99 16.04
N GLN A 214 -0.95 17.73 15.00
CA GLN A 214 -1.01 17.21 13.64
C GLN A 214 0.37 16.98 13.03
N LEU A 215 1.37 17.81 13.34
CA LEU A 215 2.76 17.59 12.92
C LEU A 215 3.28 16.26 13.50
N GLU A 216 3.12 16.04 14.81
CA GLU A 216 3.57 14.81 15.46
C GLU A 216 2.87 13.56 14.90
N LYS A 217 1.54 13.62 14.75
CA LYS A 217 0.73 12.54 14.14
C LYS A 217 1.22 12.17 12.75
N ASN A 218 1.80 13.12 12.01
CA ASN A 218 2.33 12.93 10.66
C ASN A 218 3.85 12.64 10.63
N ASN A 219 4.47 12.33 11.78
CA ASN A 219 5.92 12.09 11.93
C ASN A 219 6.79 13.29 11.51
N LEU A 220 6.25 14.49 11.62
CA LEU A 220 6.98 15.75 11.53
C LEU A 220 7.35 16.19 12.95
N ARG A 221 8.42 16.98 13.09
CA ARG A 221 8.92 17.40 14.40
C ARG A 221 9.18 18.90 14.40
N LEU A 222 8.97 19.54 15.53
CA LEU A 222 9.38 20.93 15.70
C LEU A 222 10.91 21.03 15.63
N SER A 223 11.38 22.01 14.87
CA SER A 223 12.79 22.38 14.80
C SER A 223 13.26 22.98 16.13
N SER A 224 14.52 22.73 16.48
CA SER A 224 15.23 23.43 17.55
C SER A 224 15.98 24.62 16.94
N LEU A 225 15.47 25.83 17.17
CA LEU A 225 16.03 27.05 16.60
C LEU A 225 17.40 27.36 17.20
N SER A 226 18.30 27.93 16.40
CA SER A 226 19.59 28.40 16.91
C SER A 226 19.45 29.67 17.76
N ASP A 227 20.38 29.87 18.69
CA ASP A 227 20.44 31.09 19.51
C ASP A 227 20.54 32.35 18.65
N LYS A 228 21.23 32.27 17.50
CA LYS A 228 21.34 33.35 16.52
C LYS A 228 19.97 33.75 15.95
N THR A 229 19.15 32.76 15.59
CA THR A 229 17.79 32.98 15.07
C THR A 229 16.90 33.57 16.14
N ILE A 230 16.93 33.02 17.36
CA ILE A 230 16.16 33.54 18.50
C ILE A 230 16.52 35.00 18.80
N LYS A 231 17.82 35.34 18.78
CA LYS A 231 18.28 36.71 18.99
C LYS A 231 17.73 37.68 17.95
N ARG A 232 17.78 37.32 16.67
CA ARG A 232 17.23 38.15 15.58
C ARG A 232 15.71 38.31 15.65
N LEU A 233 14.99 37.28 16.06
CA LEU A 233 13.55 37.37 16.28
C LEU A 233 13.23 38.35 17.43
N LYS A 234 14.02 38.36 18.51
CA LYS A 234 13.86 39.30 19.63
C LYS A 234 14.09 40.77 19.26
N GLU A 235 14.79 41.04 18.16
CA GLU A 235 15.02 42.42 17.68
C GLU A 235 13.78 43.00 16.98
N ILE A 236 12.87 42.15 16.48
CA ILE A 236 11.69 42.57 15.69
C ILE A 236 10.35 42.25 16.36
N LEU A 237 10.32 41.33 17.33
CA LEU A 237 9.11 40.91 18.05
C LEU A 237 9.02 41.56 19.42
N LEU A 238 7.79 41.63 19.95
CA LEU A 238 7.53 42.12 21.30
C LEU A 238 8.13 41.19 22.36
N ALA A 239 8.45 41.72 23.54
CA ALA A 239 9.06 40.94 24.63
C ALA A 239 8.13 39.84 25.15
N GLU A 240 6.82 40.04 25.02
CA GLU A 240 5.75 39.12 25.42
C GLU A 240 5.52 37.98 24.41
N SER A 241 6.15 38.03 23.24
CA SER A 241 6.08 36.95 22.25
C SER A 241 6.71 35.66 22.77
N SER A 242 6.23 34.51 22.27
CA SER A 242 6.91 33.23 22.47
C SER A 242 8.04 33.09 21.45
N PHE A 243 9.27 32.91 21.93
CA PHE A 243 10.44 32.65 21.09
C PHE A 243 10.82 31.17 21.00
N GLY A 244 10.03 30.30 21.64
CA GLY A 244 10.10 28.86 21.41
C GLY A 244 9.59 28.50 20.02
N ASN A 245 9.54 27.21 19.72
CA ASN A 245 8.82 26.72 18.56
C ASN A 245 7.57 26.00 19.09
N PRO A 246 6.34 26.46 18.80
CA PRO A 246 5.96 27.58 17.91
C PRO A 246 6.37 28.99 18.38
N ILE A 247 6.70 29.84 17.41
CA ILE A 247 6.92 31.28 17.59
C ILE A 247 5.56 31.97 17.55
N ASP A 248 5.12 32.54 18.68
CA ASP A 248 3.86 33.28 18.78
C ASP A 248 4.15 34.79 18.85
N MET A 249 3.82 35.48 17.76
CA MET A 249 4.06 36.91 17.57
C MET A 249 2.95 37.79 18.15
N LEU A 250 1.94 37.18 18.78
CA LEU A 250 0.72 37.84 19.27
C LEU A 250 -0.15 38.41 18.13
N PRO A 251 -1.43 38.75 18.40
CA PRO A 251 -2.37 39.17 17.36
C PRO A 251 -2.00 40.46 16.61
N GLY A 252 -1.10 41.29 17.14
CA GLY A 252 -0.71 42.57 16.55
C GLY A 252 0.33 42.49 15.42
N ALA A 253 0.81 41.30 15.06
CA ALA A 253 1.84 41.13 14.05
C ALA A 253 1.41 41.65 12.66
N THR A 254 2.19 42.59 12.11
CA THR A 254 1.96 43.21 10.80
C THR A 254 2.50 42.34 9.65
N ALA A 255 2.16 42.69 8.40
CA ALA A 255 2.69 42.03 7.21
C ALA A 255 4.24 42.06 7.16
N GLU A 256 4.84 43.18 7.56
CA GLU A 256 6.30 43.32 7.63
C GLU A 256 6.93 42.37 8.67
N ILE A 257 6.30 42.23 9.84
CA ILE A 257 6.75 41.31 10.88
C ILE A 257 6.65 39.85 10.39
N TYR A 258 5.51 39.46 9.79
CA TYR A 258 5.33 38.12 9.23
C TYR A 258 6.38 37.78 8.18
N LYS A 259 6.64 38.71 7.25
CA LYS A 259 7.65 38.54 6.21
C LYS A 259 9.05 38.37 6.82
N THR A 260 9.45 39.31 7.67
CA THR A 260 10.81 39.35 8.24
C THR A 260 11.06 38.14 9.15
N ALA A 261 10.11 37.77 10.00
CA ALA A 261 10.22 36.59 10.85
C ALA A 261 10.30 35.29 10.03
N SER A 262 9.51 35.19 8.94
CA SER A 262 9.57 34.05 8.02
C SER A 262 10.95 33.93 7.35
N GLU A 263 11.50 35.03 6.85
CA GLU A 263 12.84 35.08 6.25
C GLU A 263 13.93 34.65 7.26
N ILE A 264 13.89 35.17 8.49
CA ILE A 264 14.81 34.79 9.57
C ILE A 264 14.74 33.27 9.86
N LEU A 265 13.54 32.70 9.98
CA LEU A 265 13.35 31.28 10.24
C LEU A 265 13.84 30.40 9.09
N LEU A 266 13.64 30.83 7.85
CA LEU A 266 14.05 30.10 6.65
C LEU A 266 15.58 30.07 6.48
N GLU A 267 16.30 31.04 7.06
CA GLU A 267 17.77 31.06 7.08
C GLU A 267 18.37 30.05 8.09
N ASP A 268 17.62 29.58 9.09
CA ASP A 268 18.13 28.67 10.12
C ASP A 268 18.36 27.25 9.57
N GLU A 269 19.57 26.71 9.70
CA GLU A 269 19.94 25.37 9.19
C GLU A 269 19.20 24.22 9.89
N ASN A 270 18.64 24.46 11.08
CA ASN A 270 17.83 23.49 11.81
C ASN A 270 16.39 23.41 11.32
N VAL A 271 15.99 24.30 10.41
CA VAL A 271 14.64 24.37 9.84
C VAL A 271 14.66 23.76 8.44
N ASP A 272 13.88 22.69 8.23
CA ASP A 272 13.69 22.08 6.91
C ASP A 272 12.46 22.63 6.18
N SER A 273 11.47 23.15 6.92
CA SER A 273 10.24 23.76 6.40
C SER A 273 9.67 24.77 7.40
N LEU A 274 8.98 25.79 6.89
CA LEU A 274 8.25 26.78 7.70
C LEU A 274 6.73 26.55 7.55
N PHE A 275 6.02 26.57 8.67
CA PHE A 275 4.57 26.57 8.71
C PHE A 275 4.08 27.87 9.32
N VAL A 276 3.33 28.66 8.55
CA VAL A 276 2.79 29.95 8.97
C VAL A 276 1.29 29.82 9.25
N ILE A 277 0.86 30.25 10.42
CA ILE A 277 -0.54 30.40 10.78
C ILE A 277 -0.89 31.88 10.83
N PHE A 278 -2.01 32.22 10.20
CA PHE A 278 -2.60 33.54 10.31
C PHE A 278 -4.09 33.44 10.68
N VAL A 279 -4.46 34.02 11.82
CA VAL A 279 -5.86 34.23 12.19
C VAL A 279 -6.15 35.72 12.14
N LYS A 280 -7.20 36.15 11.42
CA LYS A 280 -7.53 37.56 11.23
C LYS A 280 -7.88 38.25 12.57
N PRO A 281 -7.05 39.20 13.05
CA PRO A 281 -7.40 40.08 14.18
C PRO A 281 -8.11 41.34 13.67
N VAL A 282 -8.77 42.12 14.52
CA VAL A 282 -9.54 43.31 14.06
C VAL A 282 -8.67 44.31 13.29
N MET A 283 -7.48 44.63 13.81
CA MET A 283 -6.65 45.75 13.32
C MET A 283 -5.73 45.45 12.13
N ILE A 284 -5.53 44.18 11.76
CA ILE A 284 -4.54 43.78 10.74
C ILE A 284 -5.24 43.34 9.45
N ASP A 285 -4.85 43.88 8.30
CA ASP A 285 -5.41 43.48 7.01
C ASP A 285 -4.90 42.09 6.58
N SER A 286 -5.83 41.16 6.31
CA SER A 286 -5.49 39.80 5.88
C SER A 286 -4.77 39.77 4.53
N PHE A 287 -5.13 40.67 3.62
CA PHE A 287 -4.61 40.71 2.27
C PHE A 287 -3.15 41.12 2.26
N ASP A 288 -2.78 42.13 3.04
CA ASP A 288 -1.39 42.58 3.15
C ASP A 288 -0.50 41.48 3.75
N VAL A 289 -0.95 40.85 4.85
CA VAL A 289 -0.21 39.77 5.50
C VAL A 289 -0.03 38.58 4.56
N LEU A 290 -1.12 38.05 3.99
CA LEU A 290 -1.04 36.85 3.15
C LEU A 290 -0.31 37.12 1.82
N SER A 291 -0.40 38.33 1.27
CA SER A 291 0.41 38.73 0.11
C SER A 291 1.90 38.76 0.45
N SER A 292 2.27 39.27 1.62
CA SER A 292 3.67 39.30 2.06
C SER A 292 4.25 37.90 2.25
N ILE A 293 3.49 36.98 2.87
CA ILE A 293 3.92 35.60 3.08
C ILE A 293 3.95 34.83 1.75
N ALA A 294 3.02 35.09 0.82
CA ALA A 294 3.05 34.52 -0.52
C ALA A 294 4.33 34.88 -1.29
N VAL A 295 4.84 36.10 -1.13
CA VAL A 295 6.14 36.50 -1.70
C VAL A 295 7.28 35.68 -1.10
N VAL A 296 7.26 35.43 0.21
CA VAL A 296 8.24 34.57 0.89
C VAL A 296 8.15 33.13 0.38
N GLN A 297 6.94 32.56 0.31
CA GLN A 297 6.68 31.20 -0.17
C GLN A 297 7.24 30.99 -1.57
N LYS A 298 7.02 31.94 -2.49
CA LYS A 298 7.48 31.86 -3.89
C LYS A 298 9.01 31.94 -4.03
N LYS A 299 9.68 32.71 -3.17
CA LYS A 299 11.15 32.89 -3.24
C LYS A 299 11.94 31.83 -2.47
N SER A 300 11.29 31.13 -1.54
CA SER A 300 11.96 30.23 -0.63
C SER A 300 12.43 28.93 -1.31
N VAL A 301 13.64 28.49 -0.96
CA VAL A 301 14.17 27.16 -1.34
C VAL A 301 13.74 26.05 -0.37
N LYS A 302 13.19 26.42 0.79
CA LYS A 302 12.58 25.50 1.76
C LYS A 302 11.05 25.62 1.66
N PRO A 303 10.28 24.55 1.91
CA PRO A 303 8.82 24.63 1.89
C PRO A 303 8.29 25.66 2.88
N VAL A 304 7.33 26.47 2.43
CA VAL A 304 6.53 27.35 3.30
C VAL A 304 5.08 26.94 3.12
N LEU A 305 4.44 26.47 4.18
CA LEU A 305 3.01 26.14 4.20
C LEU A 305 2.27 27.23 4.97
N ILE A 306 1.10 27.64 4.48
CA ILE A 306 0.34 28.76 5.03
C ILE A 306 -1.07 28.26 5.35
N SER A 307 -1.47 28.28 6.62
CA SER A 307 -2.87 28.11 7.02
C SER A 307 -3.43 29.45 7.44
N ALA A 308 -4.52 29.86 6.79
CA ALA A 308 -5.10 31.19 6.99
C ALA A 308 -6.60 31.12 7.33
N PHE A 309 -7.00 31.90 8.33
CA PHE A 309 -8.37 32.04 8.80
C PHE A 309 -8.84 33.50 8.69
N PRO A 310 -9.02 34.03 7.46
CA PRO A 310 -9.54 35.36 7.22
C PRO A 310 -11.08 35.40 7.26
N LEU A 311 -11.66 36.60 7.18
CA LEU A 311 -13.10 36.76 6.98
C LEU A 311 -13.51 36.26 5.58
N PRO A 312 -14.75 35.75 5.38
CA PRO A 312 -15.16 35.11 4.12
C PRO A 312 -14.88 35.92 2.84
N LYS A 313 -15.15 37.24 2.86
CA LYS A 313 -14.94 38.14 1.71
C LYS A 313 -13.48 38.21 1.22
N PHE A 314 -12.52 37.80 2.05
CA PHE A 314 -11.13 37.72 1.65
C PHE A 314 -10.93 36.81 0.44
N TRP A 315 -11.61 35.66 0.40
CA TRP A 315 -11.37 34.65 -0.63
C TRP A 315 -11.84 35.10 -2.01
N ASP A 316 -12.91 35.89 -2.09
CA ASP A 316 -13.39 36.47 -3.35
C ASP A 316 -12.36 37.47 -3.88
N LYS A 317 -11.89 38.40 -3.02
CA LYS A 317 -10.82 39.35 -3.36
C LYS A 317 -9.51 38.64 -3.75
N TRP A 318 -9.15 37.57 -3.04
CA TRP A 318 -7.93 36.80 -3.34
C TRP A 318 -8.00 36.10 -4.70
N LYS A 319 -9.18 35.64 -5.13
CA LYS A 319 -9.35 35.04 -6.46
C LYS A 319 -9.18 36.04 -7.59
N GLU A 320 -9.57 37.29 -7.37
CA GLU A 320 -9.53 38.35 -8.40
C GLU A 320 -8.13 38.96 -8.56
N ILE A 321 -7.47 39.27 -7.44
CA ILE A 321 -6.23 40.07 -7.43
C ILE A 321 -5.12 39.49 -6.54
N GLY A 322 -5.33 38.32 -5.95
CA GLY A 322 -4.35 37.66 -5.10
C GLY A 322 -3.20 37.04 -5.89
N ASN A 323 -2.20 36.53 -5.18
CA ASN A 323 -1.10 35.81 -5.80
C ASN A 323 -1.55 34.38 -6.12
N GLU A 324 -1.86 34.11 -7.38
CA GLU A 324 -2.36 32.80 -7.85
C GLU A 324 -1.35 31.65 -7.67
N ASP A 325 -0.06 31.98 -7.50
CA ASP A 325 0.98 30.98 -7.24
C ASP A 325 1.07 30.60 -5.76
N ALA A 326 0.39 31.32 -4.86
CA ALA A 326 0.42 31.00 -3.45
C ALA A 326 -0.44 29.78 -3.14
N VAL A 327 0.07 28.89 -2.30
CA VAL A 327 -0.69 27.76 -1.74
C VAL A 327 -1.06 28.12 -0.30
N ILE A 328 -2.35 28.38 -0.09
CA ILE A 328 -2.92 28.79 1.21
C ILE A 328 -4.04 27.83 1.57
N TYR A 329 -3.92 27.20 2.73
CA TYR A 329 -4.87 26.22 3.23
C TYR A 329 -5.88 26.85 4.19
N LYS A 330 -7.10 26.30 4.18
CA LYS A 330 -8.21 26.71 5.05
C LYS A 330 -8.35 25.83 6.30
N SER A 331 -7.40 24.92 6.53
CA SER A 331 -7.40 23.93 7.61
C SER A 331 -6.02 23.80 8.25
N LEU A 332 -5.95 23.18 9.43
CA LEU A 332 -4.70 22.89 10.14
C LEU A 332 -4.27 21.43 9.99
N GLU A 333 -5.19 20.55 9.62
CA GLU A 333 -5.04 19.10 9.64
C GLU A 333 -4.47 18.56 8.33
N LEU A 334 -4.92 19.12 7.20
CA LEU A 334 -4.52 18.68 5.88
C LEU A 334 -3.07 19.03 5.53
N PRO A 335 -2.57 20.26 5.80
CA PRO A 335 -1.23 20.64 5.33
C PRO A 335 -0.08 19.84 5.97
N PRO A 336 -0.10 19.47 7.27
CA PRO A 336 0.87 18.53 7.85
C PRO A 336 0.90 17.18 7.13
N LYS A 337 -0.26 16.67 6.69
CA LYS A 337 -0.35 15.43 5.91
C LYS A 337 0.32 15.57 4.55
N ILE A 338 0.11 16.70 3.87
CA ILE A 338 0.75 17.02 2.59
C ILE A 338 2.26 17.20 2.76
N LEU A 339 2.71 17.90 3.80
CA LEU A 339 4.12 18.05 4.12
C LEU A 339 4.80 16.71 4.37
N ARG A 340 4.13 15.77 5.05
CA ARG A 340 4.62 14.38 5.18
C ARG A 340 4.79 13.72 3.81
N HIS A 341 3.88 13.92 2.86
CA HIS A 341 4.02 13.38 1.50
C HIS A 341 5.24 13.96 0.78
N LEU A 342 5.47 15.28 0.88
CA LEU A 342 6.66 15.97 0.39
C LEU A 342 7.96 15.43 1.01
N CYS A 343 8.03 15.34 2.35
CA CYS A 343 9.18 14.78 3.07
C CYS A 343 9.50 13.35 2.62
N GLY A 344 8.47 12.54 2.37
CA GLY A 344 8.64 11.16 1.89
C GLY A 344 9.10 11.05 0.43
N ARG A 345 9.13 12.14 -0.36
CA ARG A 345 9.44 12.09 -1.79
C ARG A 345 10.86 11.58 -2.07
N LYS A 346 11.89 12.21 -1.49
CA LYS A 346 13.30 11.83 -1.72
C LYS A 346 13.61 10.39 -1.28
N PRO A 347 13.25 9.96 -0.05
CA PRO A 347 13.46 8.57 0.38
C PRO A 347 12.75 7.54 -0.52
N ARG A 348 11.56 7.87 -1.05
CA ARG A 348 10.87 7.01 -2.02
C ARG A 348 11.68 6.87 -3.30
N ILE A 349 12.18 7.96 -3.90
CA ILE A 349 13.01 7.89 -5.13
C ILE A 349 14.26 7.02 -4.91
N GLU A 350 14.96 7.23 -3.79
CA GLU A 350 16.15 6.44 -3.45
C GLU A 350 15.84 4.96 -3.32
N LYS A 351 14.68 4.61 -2.75
CA LYS A 351 14.23 3.22 -2.66
C LYS A 351 13.88 2.64 -4.03
N LEU A 352 13.26 3.42 -4.91
CA LEU A 352 12.86 2.98 -6.25
C LEU A 352 14.05 2.75 -7.19
N THR A 353 15.10 3.56 -7.06
CA THR A 353 16.30 3.53 -7.90
C THR A 353 17.31 2.47 -7.48
N LYS A 354 17.20 1.92 -6.26
CA LYS A 354 18.02 0.79 -5.82
C LYS A 354 17.70 -0.45 -6.65
N SER A 355 18.72 -0.98 -7.32
CA SER A 355 18.59 -2.21 -8.10
C SER A 355 18.19 -3.38 -7.21
N VAL A 356 17.04 -3.98 -7.49
CA VAL A 356 16.57 -5.18 -6.80
C VAL A 356 17.12 -6.40 -7.55
N LYS A 357 18.08 -7.11 -6.96
CA LYS A 357 18.53 -8.40 -7.48
C LYS A 357 17.66 -9.51 -6.89
N TYR A 358 16.94 -10.22 -7.75
CA TYR A 358 16.22 -11.44 -7.37
C TYR A 358 17.21 -12.61 -7.36
N GLU A 359 17.53 -13.10 -6.17
CA GLU A 359 18.69 -13.99 -5.93
C GLU A 359 18.46 -15.46 -6.32
N GLN A 360 17.23 -15.88 -6.67
CA GLN A 360 16.93 -17.29 -6.91
C GLN A 360 15.97 -17.46 -8.09
N LYS A 361 16.50 -17.87 -9.25
CA LYS A 361 15.70 -18.37 -10.37
C LYS A 361 15.76 -19.89 -10.38
N LEU A 362 14.61 -20.54 -10.51
CA LEU A 362 14.55 -22.00 -10.71
C LEU A 362 15.21 -22.37 -12.04
N SER A 363 16.07 -23.39 -12.02
CA SER A 363 16.63 -23.98 -13.24
C SER A 363 15.54 -24.62 -14.10
N LEU A 364 15.78 -24.76 -15.40
CA LEU A 364 14.84 -25.42 -16.33
C LEU A 364 14.46 -26.83 -15.87
N ASN A 365 15.43 -27.58 -15.31
CA ASN A 365 15.20 -28.92 -14.78
C ASN A 365 14.31 -28.92 -13.53
N GLU A 366 14.48 -27.94 -12.64
CA GLU A 366 13.57 -27.74 -11.50
C GLU A 366 12.17 -27.40 -11.99
N LYS A 367 12.03 -26.49 -12.96
CA LYS A 367 10.73 -26.11 -13.51
C LYS A 367 9.98 -27.31 -14.11
N SER A 368 10.65 -28.09 -14.94
CA SER A 368 10.08 -29.30 -15.54
C SER A 368 9.65 -30.33 -14.50
N TYR A 369 10.47 -30.53 -13.45
CA TYR A 369 10.12 -31.46 -12.37
C TYR A 369 8.86 -31.01 -11.61
N LEU A 370 8.78 -29.73 -11.24
CA LEU A 370 7.67 -29.17 -10.48
C LEU A 370 6.38 -29.14 -11.33
N GLN A 371 6.48 -28.84 -12.62
CA GLN A 371 5.33 -28.89 -13.54
C GLN A 371 4.64 -30.26 -13.54
N LYS A 372 5.41 -31.36 -13.52
CA LYS A 372 4.88 -32.74 -13.45
C LYS A 372 4.20 -33.06 -12.13
N LYS A 373 4.35 -32.21 -11.11
CA LYS A 373 3.75 -32.35 -9.77
C LYS A 373 2.54 -31.43 -9.56
N LEU A 374 2.33 -30.47 -10.45
CA LEU A 374 1.22 -29.53 -10.45
C LEU A 374 0.17 -29.90 -11.51
N THR A 375 -0.12 -31.19 -11.66
CA THR A 375 -1.00 -31.70 -12.73
C THR A 375 -2.47 -31.80 -12.33
N ALA A 376 -2.76 -31.83 -11.02
CA ALA A 376 -4.12 -31.92 -10.51
C ALA A 376 -4.81 -30.55 -10.57
N LYS A 377 -6.06 -30.52 -11.02
CA LYS A 377 -6.96 -29.36 -10.86
C LYS A 377 -7.53 -29.39 -9.44
N GLY A 378 -7.46 -28.27 -8.72
CA GLY A 378 -7.85 -28.16 -7.32
C GLY A 378 -6.70 -28.44 -6.36
N ILE A 379 -6.97 -29.14 -5.26
CA ILE A 379 -5.99 -29.41 -4.20
C ILE A 379 -4.92 -30.38 -4.70
N ILE A 380 -3.65 -29.98 -4.62
CA ILE A 380 -2.52 -30.85 -4.96
C ILE A 380 -2.33 -31.92 -3.87
N PRO A 381 -2.22 -33.22 -4.23
CA PRO A 381 -2.03 -34.29 -3.25
C PRO A 381 -0.78 -34.10 -2.40
N GLN A 382 -0.85 -34.44 -1.11
CA GLN A 382 0.25 -34.18 -0.17
C GLN A 382 1.56 -34.88 -0.52
N LYS A 383 1.51 -36.03 -1.22
CA LYS A 383 2.70 -36.71 -1.76
C LYS A 383 3.50 -35.81 -2.71
N ASP A 384 2.81 -35.02 -3.53
CA ASP A 384 3.40 -34.17 -4.55
C ASP A 384 3.83 -32.83 -3.93
N VAL A 385 3.06 -32.29 -2.97
CA VAL A 385 3.50 -31.15 -2.13
C VAL A 385 4.81 -31.46 -1.39
N GLN A 386 4.94 -32.63 -0.79
CA GLN A 386 6.18 -33.07 -0.14
C GLN A 386 7.34 -33.18 -1.12
N ALA A 387 7.10 -33.69 -2.33
CA ALA A 387 8.11 -33.80 -3.37
C ALA A 387 8.58 -32.42 -3.85
N ILE A 388 7.65 -31.47 -4.03
CA ILE A 388 7.93 -30.06 -4.35
C ILE A 388 8.79 -29.44 -3.24
N CYS A 389 8.38 -29.56 -1.99
CA CYS A 389 9.13 -29.01 -0.86
C CYS A 389 10.54 -29.55 -0.76
N LYS A 390 10.72 -30.87 -0.90
CA LYS A 390 12.05 -31.50 -0.89
C LYS A 390 12.91 -31.02 -2.06
N LYS A 391 12.33 -30.92 -3.26
CA LYS A 391 13.06 -30.43 -4.45
C LYS A 391 13.53 -28.99 -4.27
N LEU A 392 12.68 -28.15 -3.70
CA LEU A 392 12.94 -26.74 -3.40
C LEU A 392 13.77 -26.52 -2.12
N LYS A 393 14.14 -27.59 -1.41
CA LYS A 393 14.82 -27.53 -0.10
C LYS A 393 14.06 -26.69 0.95
N LEU A 394 12.74 -26.63 0.83
CA LEU A 394 11.87 -26.08 1.87
C LEU A 394 11.97 -26.98 3.11
N PRO A 395 11.91 -26.41 4.33
CA PRO A 395 12.13 -27.15 5.56
C PRO A 395 10.89 -27.95 5.97
N ILE A 396 10.37 -28.81 5.11
CA ILE A 396 9.18 -29.62 5.40
C ILE A 396 9.48 -30.71 6.42
N ALA A 397 8.53 -30.90 7.34
CA ALA A 397 8.61 -31.92 8.36
C ALA A 397 8.63 -33.31 7.72
N GLN A 398 9.53 -34.17 8.19
CA GLN A 398 9.64 -35.54 7.68
C GLN A 398 8.35 -36.31 7.89
N SER A 399 7.88 -37.02 6.86
CA SER A 399 6.59 -37.70 6.89
C SER A 399 6.55 -38.94 6.02
N LEU A 400 5.66 -39.86 6.39
CA LEU A 400 5.39 -41.12 5.74
C LEU A 400 3.91 -41.22 5.39
N LEU A 401 3.59 -41.51 4.13
CA LEU A 401 2.24 -41.85 3.70
C LEU A 401 2.01 -43.36 3.85
N VAL A 402 0.93 -43.74 4.54
CA VAL A 402 0.57 -45.12 4.83
C VAL A 402 -0.94 -45.33 4.69
N LYS A 403 -1.37 -46.54 4.37
CA LYS A 403 -2.79 -46.89 4.23
C LYS A 403 -3.42 -47.38 5.52
N ASN A 404 -2.62 -47.95 6.43
CA ASN A 404 -3.10 -48.54 7.68
C ASN A 404 -1.96 -48.71 8.70
N PHE A 405 -2.32 -49.15 9.90
CA PHE A 405 -1.36 -49.40 10.99
C PHE A 405 -0.31 -50.48 10.66
N GLN A 406 -0.64 -51.49 9.87
CA GLN A 406 0.33 -52.54 9.52
C GLN A 406 1.45 -52.00 8.62
N GLU A 407 1.09 -51.14 7.66
CA GLU A 407 2.06 -50.44 6.83
C GLU A 407 2.87 -49.41 7.65
N ALA A 408 2.21 -48.69 8.55
CA ALA A 408 2.86 -47.80 9.51
C ALA A 408 3.97 -48.51 10.30
N LYS A 409 3.66 -49.67 10.89
CA LYS A 409 4.60 -50.46 11.69
C LYS A 409 5.86 -50.85 10.89
N LYS A 410 5.73 -51.10 9.58
CA LYS A 410 6.86 -51.44 8.71
C LYS A 410 7.73 -50.23 8.35
N LYS A 411 7.14 -49.04 8.20
CA LYS A 411 7.85 -47.84 7.70
C LYS A 411 8.34 -46.90 8.82
N ILE A 412 7.77 -46.99 10.02
CA ILE A 412 7.98 -46.02 11.11
C ILE A 412 9.41 -45.97 11.64
N SER A 413 10.24 -47.00 11.40
CA SER A 413 11.65 -47.02 11.80
C SER A 413 12.48 -45.88 11.21
N SER A 414 11.99 -45.26 10.13
CA SER A 414 12.59 -44.07 9.51
C SER A 414 12.28 -42.75 10.23
N LEU A 415 11.35 -42.74 11.20
CA LEU A 415 11.00 -41.59 12.03
C LEU A 415 11.31 -41.87 13.50
N LYS A 416 11.64 -40.81 14.25
CA LYS A 416 11.79 -40.86 15.70
C LYS A 416 10.49 -40.46 16.38
N PHE A 417 10.13 -41.16 17.45
CA PHE A 417 9.07 -40.72 18.35
C PHE A 417 9.56 -39.51 19.20
N PRO A 418 8.66 -38.60 19.62
CA PRO A 418 7.23 -38.62 19.32
C PRO A 418 6.88 -38.26 17.86
N VAL A 419 5.72 -38.75 17.40
CA VAL A 419 5.20 -38.50 16.03
C VAL A 419 3.79 -37.92 16.08
N VAL A 420 3.33 -37.42 14.93
CA VAL A 420 1.96 -36.96 14.68
C VAL A 420 1.31 -37.91 13.67
N LEU A 421 0.06 -38.31 13.93
CA LEU A 421 -0.77 -39.03 12.96
C LEU A 421 -1.84 -38.08 12.43
N LYS A 422 -1.93 -37.95 11.11
CA LYS A 422 -2.92 -37.12 10.40
C LYS A 422 -3.68 -37.95 9.39
N VAL A 423 -4.97 -37.68 9.23
CA VAL A 423 -5.76 -38.20 8.11
C VAL A 423 -5.45 -37.42 6.83
N GLU A 424 -5.43 -38.12 5.69
CA GLU A 424 -5.24 -37.56 4.35
C GLU A 424 -6.33 -38.09 3.42
N SER A 425 -7.25 -37.21 3.04
CA SER A 425 -8.32 -37.48 2.07
C SER A 425 -8.72 -36.18 1.39
N LEU A 426 -9.12 -36.24 0.13
CA LEU A 426 -9.70 -35.10 -0.59
C LEU A 426 -11.04 -34.65 0.02
N ASP A 427 -11.75 -35.57 0.68
CA ASP A 427 -13.03 -35.31 1.36
C ASP A 427 -12.86 -34.66 2.75
N VAL A 428 -11.61 -34.51 3.22
CA VAL A 428 -11.29 -33.96 4.56
C VAL A 428 -10.40 -32.73 4.43
N ILE A 429 -11.05 -31.55 4.40
CA ILE A 429 -10.35 -30.26 4.31
C ILE A 429 -9.89 -29.80 5.70
N HIS A 430 -10.79 -29.79 6.69
CA HIS A 430 -10.50 -29.37 8.07
C HIS A 430 -10.21 -30.57 8.98
N LYS A 431 -8.99 -31.08 8.90
CA LYS A 431 -8.55 -32.33 9.57
C LYS A 431 -8.68 -32.27 11.09
N SER A 432 -8.35 -31.14 11.71
CA SER A 432 -8.39 -30.97 13.16
C SER A 432 -9.83 -30.99 13.71
N ASP A 433 -10.77 -30.39 12.99
CA ASP A 433 -12.16 -30.20 13.43
C ASP A 433 -12.91 -31.53 13.53
N ILE A 434 -12.57 -32.48 12.66
CA ILE A 434 -13.10 -33.84 12.73
C ILE A 434 -12.29 -34.77 13.65
N GLY A 435 -11.32 -34.25 14.41
CA GLY A 435 -10.42 -35.07 15.23
C GLY A 435 -9.52 -36.01 14.41
N GLY A 436 -9.18 -35.62 13.19
CA GLY A 436 -8.31 -36.35 12.25
C GLY A 436 -6.82 -36.09 12.45
N VAL A 437 -6.42 -35.41 13.53
CA VAL A 437 -5.03 -35.12 13.89
C VAL A 437 -4.78 -35.51 15.35
N ILE A 438 -3.81 -36.39 15.58
CA ILE A 438 -3.36 -36.79 16.92
C ILE A 438 -1.86 -36.53 17.02
N ILE A 439 -1.47 -35.68 17.98
CA ILE A 439 -0.10 -35.21 18.17
C ILE A 439 0.58 -35.90 19.37
N ASN A 440 1.90 -35.77 19.46
CA ASN A 440 2.72 -36.22 20.58
C ASN A 440 2.58 -37.73 20.91
N ILE A 441 2.47 -38.57 19.89
CA ILE A 441 2.41 -40.02 20.02
C ILE A 441 3.81 -40.53 20.35
N LYS A 442 4.02 -41.17 21.50
CA LYS A 442 5.37 -41.45 22.03
C LYS A 442 5.91 -42.83 21.67
N ASN A 443 5.06 -43.75 21.23
CA ASN A 443 5.45 -45.13 20.95
C ASN A 443 4.44 -45.84 20.02
N LEU A 444 4.77 -47.07 19.60
CA LEU A 444 3.94 -47.90 18.72
C LEU A 444 2.57 -48.24 19.30
N LYS A 445 2.45 -48.38 20.63
CA LYS A 445 1.18 -48.70 21.29
C LYS A 445 0.23 -47.52 21.18
N GLU A 446 0.71 -46.32 21.49
CA GLU A 446 -0.05 -45.07 21.33
C GLU A 446 -0.40 -44.82 19.85
N LEU A 447 0.50 -45.14 18.91
CA LEU A 447 0.22 -45.01 17.48
C LEU A 447 -0.96 -45.90 17.05
N ARG A 448 -1.05 -47.13 17.55
CA ARG A 448 -2.18 -48.03 17.28
C ARG A 448 -3.49 -47.44 17.82
N SER A 449 -3.46 -46.93 19.06
CA SER A 449 -4.61 -46.27 19.65
C SER A 449 -5.05 -45.05 18.85
N ALA A 450 -4.09 -44.26 18.35
CA ALA A 450 -4.36 -43.09 17.51
C ALA A 450 -5.03 -43.46 16.18
N PHE A 451 -4.60 -44.53 15.50
CA PHE A 451 -5.28 -45.03 14.30
C PHE A 451 -6.74 -45.38 14.59
N ASN A 452 -6.99 -46.14 15.66
CA ASN A 452 -8.35 -46.52 16.04
C ASN A 452 -9.23 -45.30 16.36
N GLN A 453 -8.66 -44.29 17.03
CA GLN A 453 -9.38 -43.06 17.36
C GLN A 453 -9.74 -42.24 16.12
N ILE A 454 -8.82 -42.07 15.17
CA ILE A 454 -9.14 -41.37 13.91
C ILE A 454 -10.21 -42.13 13.12
N ILE A 455 -10.11 -43.45 13.04
CA ILE A 455 -11.12 -44.30 12.38
C ILE A 455 -12.51 -44.13 13.02
N GLN A 456 -12.58 -44.12 14.35
CA GLN A 456 -13.83 -43.85 15.07
C GLN A 456 -14.39 -42.46 14.75
N ASN A 457 -13.52 -41.46 14.67
CA ASN A 457 -13.92 -40.09 14.35
C ASN A 457 -14.42 -39.96 12.90
N LEU A 458 -13.79 -40.62 11.94
CA LEU A 458 -14.25 -40.65 10.54
C LEU A 458 -15.64 -41.29 10.44
N ASN A 459 -15.85 -42.42 11.11
CA ASN A 459 -17.14 -43.10 11.13
C ASN A 459 -18.24 -42.24 11.78
N LYS A 460 -17.94 -41.55 12.89
CA LYS A 460 -18.87 -40.59 13.51
C LYS A 460 -19.29 -39.46 12.57
N ASN A 461 -18.36 -39.00 11.72
CA ASN A 461 -18.61 -37.95 10.74
C ASN A 461 -19.13 -38.49 9.38
N LYS A 462 -19.47 -39.78 9.29
CA LYS A 462 -19.98 -40.45 8.07
C LYS A 462 -19.02 -40.38 6.87
N ILE A 463 -17.72 -40.37 7.12
CA ILE A 463 -16.68 -40.31 6.09
C ILE A 463 -16.20 -41.74 5.79
N SER A 464 -16.23 -42.14 4.51
CA SER A 464 -15.83 -43.49 4.10
C SER A 464 -14.32 -43.71 4.21
N GLU A 465 -13.91 -44.81 4.84
CA GLU A 465 -12.49 -45.19 4.94
C GLU A 465 -11.88 -45.66 3.61
N LYS A 466 -12.67 -45.97 2.57
CA LYS A 466 -12.19 -46.61 1.33
C LYS A 466 -11.15 -45.78 0.57
N ASN A 467 -11.17 -44.46 0.69
CA ASN A 467 -10.27 -43.54 -0.01
C ASN A 467 -9.34 -42.75 0.94
N VAL A 468 -9.25 -43.17 2.21
CA VAL A 468 -8.47 -42.45 3.23
C VAL A 468 -7.06 -43.02 3.32
N HIS A 469 -6.08 -42.12 3.31
CA HIS A 469 -4.70 -42.42 3.67
C HIS A 469 -4.36 -41.74 5.00
N TYR A 470 -3.23 -42.12 5.59
CA TYR A 470 -2.73 -41.53 6.82
C TYR A 470 -1.30 -41.05 6.62
N ILE A 471 -0.99 -39.92 7.24
CA ILE A 471 0.35 -39.34 7.27
C ILE A 471 0.88 -39.46 8.68
N ILE A 472 2.02 -40.11 8.81
CA ILE A 472 2.80 -40.10 10.06
C ILE A 472 3.94 -39.11 9.86
N GLN A 473 4.01 -38.09 10.72
CA GLN A 473 4.95 -36.98 10.59
C GLN A 473 5.77 -36.81 11.87
N GLU A 474 7.00 -36.30 11.76
CA GLU A 474 7.80 -35.92 12.93
C GLU A 474 7.04 -34.91 13.81
N PHE A 475 7.10 -35.10 15.13
CA PHE A 475 6.56 -34.10 16.06
C PHE A 475 7.58 -32.99 16.28
N VAL A 476 7.17 -31.75 16.03
CA VAL A 476 8.01 -30.57 16.22
C VAL A 476 7.63 -29.90 17.53
N GLU A 477 8.48 -30.06 18.54
CA GLU A 477 8.19 -29.58 19.91
C GLU A 477 8.56 -28.11 20.12
N GLY A 478 7.61 -27.26 20.53
CA GLY A 478 7.85 -25.84 20.81
C GLY A 478 8.23 -25.00 19.59
N GLY A 479 8.59 -23.73 19.82
CA GLY A 479 8.82 -22.73 18.77
C GLY A 479 7.60 -21.85 18.52
N THR A 480 7.79 -20.77 17.75
CA THR A 480 6.72 -19.84 17.39
C THR A 480 6.06 -20.30 16.08
N GLU A 481 4.73 -20.23 16.01
CA GLU A 481 3.98 -20.59 14.81
C GLU A 481 3.76 -19.33 13.94
N VAL A 482 4.19 -19.40 12.67
CA VAL A 482 3.93 -18.36 11.67
C VAL A 482 3.22 -18.95 10.45
N ILE A 483 2.49 -18.11 9.72
CA ILE A 483 1.84 -18.48 8.47
C ILE A 483 2.56 -17.82 7.30
N ILE A 484 2.73 -18.56 6.20
CA ILE A 484 3.17 -18.01 4.91
C ILE A 484 2.15 -18.44 3.87
N GLY A 485 1.37 -17.49 3.38
CA GLY A 485 0.40 -17.73 2.32
C GLY A 485 0.85 -17.10 1.01
N GLY A 486 0.30 -17.56 -0.09
CA GLY A 486 0.36 -16.83 -1.35
C GLY A 486 -0.84 -17.15 -2.22
N PHE A 487 -1.31 -16.16 -2.96
CA PHE A 487 -2.47 -16.27 -3.83
C PHE A 487 -2.35 -15.30 -5.01
N ARG A 488 -3.23 -15.44 -5.99
CA ARG A 488 -3.32 -14.49 -7.11
C ARG A 488 -4.42 -13.47 -6.88
N ASP A 489 -4.01 -12.22 -6.68
CA ASP A 489 -4.92 -11.07 -6.75
C ASP A 489 -5.37 -10.84 -8.20
N PRO A 490 -6.66 -10.55 -8.45
CA PRO A 490 -7.19 -10.38 -9.79
C PRO A 490 -6.54 -9.23 -10.57
N SER A 491 -6.11 -8.15 -9.90
CA SER A 491 -5.49 -6.99 -10.57
C SER A 491 -3.97 -7.08 -10.59
N PHE A 492 -3.36 -7.49 -9.47
CA PHE A 492 -1.91 -7.40 -9.27
C PHE A 492 -1.16 -8.71 -9.45
N GLY A 493 -1.86 -9.83 -9.64
CA GLY A 493 -1.25 -11.14 -9.83
C GLY A 493 -0.73 -11.73 -8.51
N PRO A 494 0.43 -12.38 -8.49
CA PRO A 494 0.86 -13.17 -7.35
C PRO A 494 1.24 -12.30 -6.14
N VAL A 495 0.65 -12.62 -4.98
CA VAL A 495 0.82 -11.93 -3.69
C VAL A 495 1.32 -12.93 -2.66
N ILE A 496 2.16 -12.48 -1.74
CA ILE A 496 2.63 -13.22 -0.56
C ILE A 496 2.07 -12.58 0.70
N MET A 497 1.66 -13.42 1.63
CA MET A 497 1.16 -13.06 2.95
C MET A 497 2.07 -13.65 4.03
N PHE A 498 2.35 -12.87 5.07
CA PHE A 498 3.03 -13.31 6.29
C PHE A 498 2.27 -12.87 7.54
N GLY A 499 2.26 -13.73 8.57
CA GLY A 499 1.60 -13.43 9.83
C GLY A 499 1.81 -14.45 10.95
N ALA A 500 1.05 -14.27 12.03
CA ALA A 500 0.88 -15.25 13.10
C ALA A 500 0.22 -16.54 12.59
N GLY A 501 0.79 -17.70 12.90
CA GLY A 501 0.31 -19.00 12.44
C GLY A 501 -0.43 -19.81 13.52
N GLY A 502 -0.95 -20.97 13.09
CA GLY A 502 -1.63 -21.93 13.95
C GLY A 502 -2.82 -21.33 14.70
N LYS A 503 -2.88 -21.52 16.02
CA LYS A 503 -4.01 -21.05 16.84
C LYS A 503 -4.13 -19.53 16.95
N LEU A 504 -3.07 -18.79 16.60
CA LEU A 504 -3.03 -17.34 16.73
C LEU A 504 -3.59 -16.60 15.50
N VAL A 505 -3.84 -17.29 14.40
CA VAL A 505 -4.34 -16.70 13.14
C VAL A 505 -5.60 -15.88 13.38
N GLU A 506 -6.62 -16.48 13.98
CA GLU A 506 -7.93 -15.82 14.20
C GLU A 506 -7.88 -14.74 15.29
N LEU A 507 -7.01 -14.90 16.28
CA LEU A 507 -6.91 -14.02 17.44
C LEU A 507 -6.16 -12.72 17.11
N ILE A 508 -5.02 -12.81 16.41
CA ILE A 508 -4.13 -11.65 16.20
C ILE A 508 -4.50 -10.88 14.92
N LYS A 509 -5.07 -11.56 13.91
CA LYS A 509 -5.39 -11.01 12.59
C LYS A 509 -4.18 -10.24 12.03
N ASP A 510 -3.09 -10.97 11.84
CA ASP A 510 -1.77 -10.46 11.47
C ASP A 510 -1.50 -10.64 9.97
N ASP A 511 -2.34 -10.05 9.12
CA ASP A 511 -2.24 -10.25 7.67
C ASP A 511 -1.38 -9.15 7.02
N ASN A 512 -0.13 -9.47 6.70
CA ASN A 512 0.81 -8.56 6.04
C ASN A 512 1.09 -9.04 4.62
N PHE A 513 0.94 -8.17 3.62
CA PHE A 513 1.01 -8.54 2.20
C PHE A 513 2.18 -7.88 1.45
N THR A 514 2.67 -8.53 0.40
CA THR A 514 3.62 -7.97 -0.58
C THR A 514 3.47 -8.66 -1.94
N LEU A 515 3.85 -7.99 -3.02
CA LEU A 515 3.84 -8.60 -4.36
C LEU A 515 4.96 -9.63 -4.53
N ALA A 516 4.69 -10.69 -5.28
CA ALA A 516 5.71 -11.61 -5.76
C ALA A 516 6.29 -11.16 -7.12
N PRO A 517 7.57 -11.45 -7.43
CA PRO A 517 8.53 -12.14 -6.56
C PRO A 517 9.05 -11.24 -5.43
N VAL A 518 9.37 -11.86 -4.28
CA VAL A 518 9.87 -11.20 -3.06
C VAL A 518 11.37 -11.40 -2.93
N THR A 519 12.10 -10.35 -2.52
CA THR A 519 13.51 -10.47 -2.14
C THR A 519 13.67 -10.74 -0.65
N LYS A 520 14.84 -11.27 -0.25
CA LYS A 520 15.14 -11.52 1.17
C LYS A 520 15.00 -10.28 2.05
N SER A 521 15.51 -9.13 1.60
CA SER A 521 15.34 -7.86 2.33
C SER A 521 13.87 -7.49 2.51
N LYS A 522 13.08 -7.64 1.44
CA LYS A 522 11.65 -7.31 1.47
C LYS A 522 10.86 -8.27 2.37
N ALA A 523 11.20 -9.56 2.36
CA ALA A 523 10.62 -10.54 3.28
C ALA A 523 10.95 -10.20 4.74
N ILE A 524 12.20 -9.82 5.04
CA ILE A 524 12.59 -9.37 6.39
C ILE A 524 11.81 -8.13 6.82
N ASP A 525 11.63 -7.15 5.93
CA ASP A 525 10.84 -5.95 6.23
C ASP A 525 9.38 -6.29 6.49
N LEU A 526 8.78 -7.20 5.72
CA LEU A 526 7.42 -7.69 5.96
C LEU A 526 7.30 -8.40 7.32
N ILE A 527 8.28 -9.26 7.66
CA ILE A 527 8.33 -9.94 8.97
C ILE A 527 8.41 -8.90 10.10
N ARG A 528 9.21 -7.84 9.95
CA ARG A 528 9.35 -6.76 10.95
C ARG A 528 8.07 -5.95 11.18
N GLN A 529 7.24 -5.82 10.15
CA GLN A 529 5.97 -5.09 10.20
C GLN A 529 4.86 -5.90 10.88
N SER A 530 5.01 -7.22 10.94
CA SER A 530 4.03 -8.11 11.55
C SER A 530 3.86 -7.90 13.06
N LYS A 531 2.64 -8.13 13.55
CA LYS A 531 2.32 -8.10 14.98
C LYS A 531 3.00 -9.23 15.75
N ILE A 532 3.33 -10.35 15.09
CA ILE A 532 4.06 -11.47 15.70
C ILE A 532 5.56 -11.18 15.88
N TYR A 533 6.11 -10.14 15.24
CA TYR A 533 7.54 -9.81 15.28
C TYR A 533 8.16 -9.71 16.69
N PRO A 534 7.51 -9.12 17.71
CA PRO A 534 8.05 -9.08 19.06
C PRO A 534 8.33 -10.48 19.64
N LEU A 535 7.50 -11.48 19.34
CA LEU A 535 7.73 -12.87 19.74
C LEU A 535 8.92 -13.46 18.98
N LEU A 536 9.05 -13.18 17.68
CA LEU A 536 10.19 -13.63 16.87
C LEU A 536 11.53 -13.03 17.35
N LYS A 537 11.51 -11.81 17.88
CA LYS A 537 12.71 -11.15 18.44
C LYS A 537 13.16 -11.77 19.78
N GLY A 538 12.30 -12.54 20.43
CA GLY A 538 12.47 -13.08 21.78
C GLY A 538 11.70 -12.26 22.80
N TYR A 539 10.84 -12.92 23.58
CA TYR A 539 10.02 -12.33 24.64
C TYR A 539 10.13 -13.18 25.91
N ARG A 540 10.24 -12.53 27.09
CA ARG A 540 10.31 -13.17 28.42
C ARG A 540 11.24 -14.39 28.53
N GLY A 541 12.47 -14.28 28.03
CA GLY A 541 13.49 -15.34 28.15
C GLY A 541 13.51 -16.34 26.99
N GLU A 542 12.60 -16.24 26.01
CA GLU A 542 12.70 -17.02 24.78
C GLU A 542 13.84 -16.55 23.87
N THR A 543 14.45 -17.50 23.17
CA THR A 543 15.58 -17.22 22.26
C THR A 543 15.08 -16.70 20.92
N LYS A 544 15.77 -15.67 20.41
CA LYS A 544 15.50 -15.07 19.10
C LYS A 544 15.46 -16.13 17.99
N VAL A 545 14.37 -16.16 17.22
CA VAL A 545 14.21 -17.13 16.12
C VAL A 545 15.06 -16.74 14.91
N ASP A 546 15.33 -17.71 14.03
CA ASP A 546 16.06 -17.46 12.79
C ASP A 546 15.17 -16.81 11.72
N ILE A 547 15.07 -15.47 11.76
CA ILE A 547 14.33 -14.65 10.79
C ILE A 547 14.81 -14.88 9.35
N ASN A 548 16.10 -15.19 9.14
CA ASN A 548 16.62 -15.42 7.80
C ASN A 548 16.01 -16.66 7.16
N ASN A 549 15.77 -17.70 7.96
CA ASN A 549 15.17 -18.93 7.47
C ASN A 549 13.68 -18.74 7.07
N ILE A 550 12.95 -17.88 7.80
CA ILE A 550 11.60 -17.47 7.42
C ILE A 550 11.65 -16.73 6.08
N ALA A 551 12.53 -15.73 5.97
CA ALA A 551 12.68 -14.94 4.74
C ALA A 551 13.08 -15.79 3.53
N GLU A 552 13.98 -16.76 3.71
CA GLU A 552 14.35 -17.72 2.65
C GLU A 552 13.16 -18.58 2.21
N THR A 553 12.37 -19.08 3.16
CA THR A 553 11.13 -19.82 2.86
C THR A 553 10.16 -18.97 2.05
N MET A 554 9.95 -17.72 2.45
CA MET A 554 9.09 -16.77 1.73
C MET A 554 9.59 -16.49 0.31
N VAL A 555 10.89 -16.31 0.11
CA VAL A 555 11.49 -16.07 -1.23
C VAL A 555 11.24 -17.27 -2.14
N ILE A 556 11.47 -18.49 -1.66
CA ILE A 556 11.25 -19.72 -2.43
C ILE A 556 9.78 -19.87 -2.82
N CYS A 557 8.86 -19.71 -1.86
CA CYS A 557 7.42 -19.78 -2.11
C CYS A 557 6.92 -18.66 -3.04
N SER A 558 7.51 -17.47 -2.92
CA SER A 558 7.22 -16.35 -3.81
C SER A 558 7.62 -16.63 -5.26
N ASN A 559 8.80 -17.21 -5.48
CA ASN A 559 9.21 -17.62 -6.81
C ASN A 559 8.35 -18.78 -7.33
N LEU A 560 7.92 -19.70 -6.47
CA LEU A 560 7.02 -20.80 -6.85
C LEU A 560 5.69 -20.26 -7.40
N ILE A 561 4.99 -19.38 -6.68
CA ILE A 561 3.74 -18.81 -7.21
C ILE A 561 3.99 -17.87 -8.39
N ASN A 562 5.12 -17.17 -8.45
CA ASN A 562 5.43 -16.31 -9.60
C ASN A 562 5.69 -17.10 -10.89
N ASP A 563 6.44 -18.19 -10.82
CA ASP A 563 6.91 -18.94 -11.99
C ASP A 563 5.88 -19.95 -12.53
N PHE A 564 4.85 -20.28 -11.76
CA PHE A 564 3.82 -21.24 -12.12
C PHE A 564 2.42 -20.59 -12.11
N PRO A 565 1.97 -20.00 -13.24
CA PRO A 565 0.64 -19.40 -13.43
C PRO A 565 -0.52 -20.25 -12.91
N GLN A 566 -0.42 -21.58 -13.05
CA GLN A 566 -1.44 -22.52 -12.61
C GLN A 566 -1.64 -22.55 -11.09
N ILE A 567 -0.66 -22.15 -10.28
CA ILE A 567 -0.84 -22.09 -8.82
C ILE A 567 -1.74 -20.90 -8.50
N LYS A 568 -2.95 -21.19 -8.01
CA LYS A 568 -3.92 -20.19 -7.59
C LYS A 568 -3.60 -19.68 -6.20
N GLU A 569 -3.34 -20.60 -5.28
CA GLU A 569 -2.97 -20.31 -3.90
C GLU A 569 -2.10 -21.41 -3.29
N PHE A 570 -1.34 -21.04 -2.28
CA PHE A 570 -0.72 -21.97 -1.34
C PHE A 570 -0.85 -21.42 0.08
N ASP A 571 -0.84 -22.33 1.05
CA ASP A 571 -0.92 -22.01 2.47
C ASP A 571 0.08 -22.87 3.24
N ILE A 572 1.01 -22.24 3.97
CA ILE A 572 1.91 -22.88 4.93
C ILE A 572 1.45 -22.49 6.32
N ASN A 573 0.74 -23.40 6.99
CA ASN A 573 0.14 -23.12 8.29
C ASN A 573 0.13 -24.32 9.25
N PRO A 574 0.98 -24.35 10.29
CA PRO A 574 2.07 -23.41 10.55
C PRO A 574 3.40 -23.80 9.89
N LEU A 575 4.24 -22.78 9.68
CA LEU A 575 5.69 -22.91 9.76
C LEU A 575 6.07 -22.70 11.24
N ILE A 576 6.62 -23.73 11.88
CA ILE A 576 7.12 -23.64 13.25
C ILE A 576 8.56 -23.15 13.21
N VAL A 577 8.85 -22.01 13.82
CA VAL A 577 10.16 -21.36 13.78
C VAL A 577 10.86 -21.41 15.13
N LYS A 578 12.18 -21.63 15.11
CA LYS A 578 13.01 -21.82 16.31
C LYS A 578 14.33 -21.08 16.20
N ALA A 579 15.00 -20.93 17.34
CA ALA A 579 16.37 -20.44 17.39
C ALA A 579 17.36 -21.48 16.83
N GLY A 580 18.21 -21.04 15.90
CA GLY A 580 19.25 -21.84 15.26
C GLY A 580 18.93 -22.24 13.81
N LYS A 581 19.94 -22.21 12.96
CA LYS A 581 19.82 -22.45 11.52
C LYS A 581 19.24 -23.83 11.23
N GLY A 582 18.23 -23.89 10.35
CA GLY A 582 17.61 -25.13 9.88
C GLY A 582 16.68 -25.83 10.87
N LYS A 583 16.34 -25.20 12.00
CA LYS A 583 15.43 -25.79 13.00
C LYS A 583 13.96 -25.50 12.76
N SER A 584 13.62 -24.56 11.87
CA SER A 584 12.23 -24.32 11.51
C SER A 584 11.68 -25.47 10.68
N LYS A 585 10.40 -25.76 10.80
CA LYS A 585 9.74 -26.86 10.08
C LYS A 585 8.34 -26.48 9.60
N ILE A 586 8.09 -26.70 8.31
CA ILE A 586 6.74 -26.65 7.73
C ILE A 586 6.03 -27.93 8.17
N VAL A 587 5.01 -27.82 9.01
CA VAL A 587 4.24 -28.98 9.49
C VAL A 587 2.98 -29.23 8.65
N ASP A 588 2.48 -28.19 7.99
CA ASP A 588 1.41 -28.31 7.00
C ASP A 588 1.63 -27.34 5.84
N MET A 589 1.34 -27.82 4.64
CA MET A 589 1.37 -27.01 3.42
C MET A 589 0.30 -27.52 2.47
N ARG A 590 -0.50 -26.59 1.95
CA ARG A 590 -1.49 -26.84 0.90
C ARG A 590 -1.13 -26.04 -0.34
N ILE A 591 -1.36 -26.62 -1.52
CA ILE A 591 -1.28 -25.93 -2.81
C ILE A 591 -2.57 -26.21 -3.57
N ILE A 592 -3.16 -25.17 -4.17
CA ILE A 592 -4.30 -25.27 -5.08
C ILE A 592 -3.87 -24.77 -6.47
N ALA A 593 -4.16 -25.57 -7.50
CA ALA A 593 -3.87 -25.23 -8.88
C ALA A 593 -5.13 -25.21 -9.77
N GLU A 594 -5.14 -24.33 -10.77
CA GLU A 594 -6.11 -24.27 -11.86
C GLU A 594 -5.41 -24.67 -13.17
N GLN A 595 -6.05 -25.52 -13.97
CA GLN A 595 -5.52 -25.94 -15.28
C GLN A 595 -5.73 -24.86 -16.34
#